data_AF-A0AAW7YZD8-F1
#
_entry.id   AF-A0AAW7YZD8-F1
#
_cell.length_a   1.000
_cell.length_b   1.000
_cell.length_c   1.000
_cell.angle_alpha   90.00
_cell.angle_beta   90.00
_cell.angle_gamma   90.00
#
_symmetry.space_group_name_H-M   'P 1'
#
loop_
_entity.id
_entity.type
_entity.pdbx_description
1 polymer ?
#
loop_
_entity_poly.entity_id
_entity_poly.type
_entity_poly.pdbx_seq_one_letter_code
_entity_poly.pdbx_strand_id
1 'polypeptide(L)' 'EGPALANIERLQQPEAVTVVAGQQAGLLTGPLYTINKAISVIKLAAEKERKLGVPVIPIFWVAGEDHDYHEVNHIYSYD' A
#
# COMPACT_ATOMS: atom_id res chain seq x y z
N GLU A 1 -12.93 -3.19 15.67
CA GLU A 1 -11.94 -3.80 14.76
C GLU A 1 -11.03 -2.71 14.20
N GLY A 2 -9.84 -3.07 13.69
CA GLY A 2 -8.88 -2.09 13.15
C GLY A 2 -9.27 -1.59 11.76
N PRO A 3 -8.71 -0.45 11.29
CA PRO A 3 -9.04 0.14 9.98
C PRO A 3 -8.84 -0.83 8.79
N ALA A 4 -7.88 -1.75 8.90
CA ALA A 4 -7.63 -2.75 7.86
C ALA A 4 -8.78 -3.76 7.72
N LEU A 5 -9.36 -4.22 8.84
CA LEU A 5 -10.48 -5.18 8.82
C LEU A 5 -11.74 -4.52 8.23
N ALA A 6 -12.02 -3.27 8.61
CA ALA A 6 -13.13 -2.51 8.03
C ALA A 6 -12.98 -2.31 6.50
N ASN A 7 -11.75 -2.13 6.00
CA ASN A 7 -11.50 -2.07 4.56
C ASN A 7 -11.73 -3.41 3.86
N ILE A 8 -11.44 -4.54 4.52
CA ILE A 8 -11.71 -5.88 3.98
C ILE A 8 -13.21 -6.14 3.87
N GLU A 9 -14.00 -5.71 4.85
CA GLU A 9 -15.47 -5.79 4.77
C GLU A 9 -16.01 -4.97 3.59
N ARG A 10 -15.49 -3.75 3.40
CA ARG A 10 -15.88 -2.89 2.27
C ARG A 10 -15.50 -3.46 0.91
N LEU A 11 -14.43 -4.26 0.80
CA LEU A 11 -14.06 -4.96 -0.44
C LEU A 11 -15.13 -5.97 -0.91
N GLN A 12 -16.02 -6.43 -0.03
CA GLN A 12 -17.08 -7.37 -0.40
C GLN A 12 -18.23 -6.70 -1.16
N GLN A 13 -18.28 -5.37 -1.21
CA GLN A 13 -19.31 -4.63 -1.94
C GLN A 13 -19.10 -4.79 -3.45
N PRO A 14 -20.13 -5.13 -4.24
CA PRO A 14 -20.00 -5.41 -5.68
C PRO A 14 -19.38 -4.28 -6.52
N GLU A 15 -19.57 -3.04 -6.08
CA GLU A 15 -19.09 -1.82 -6.74
C GLU A 15 -17.74 -1.34 -6.23
N ALA A 16 -17.16 -2.00 -5.21
CA ALA A 16 -15.89 -1.61 -4.63
C ALA A 16 -14.77 -1.73 -5.66
N VAL A 17 -13.91 -0.71 -5.70
CA VAL A 17 -12.69 -0.71 -6.52
C VAL A 17 -11.47 -0.44 -5.65
N THR A 18 -10.27 -0.64 -6.20
CA THR A 18 -9.03 -0.55 -5.42
C THR A 18 -8.03 0.40 -6.04
N VAL A 19 -7.25 1.08 -5.19
CA VAL A 19 -5.98 1.68 -5.58
C VAL A 19 -4.87 0.79 -5.06
N VAL A 20 -4.00 0.32 -5.95
CA VAL A 20 -2.93 -0.62 -5.60
C VAL A 20 -1.57 0.00 -5.94
N ALA A 21 -0.63 -0.10 -5.02
CA ALA A 21 0.80 0.02 -5.30
C ALA A 21 1.55 -1.04 -4.50
N GLY A 22 2.80 -1.30 -4.85
CA GLY A 22 3.61 -2.28 -4.13
C GLY A 22 5.07 -1.89 -3.99
N GLN A 23 5.72 -2.61 -3.07
CA GLN A 23 7.16 -2.59 -2.87
C GLN A 23 7.63 -3.90 -2.22
N GLN A 24 8.89 -4.27 -2.45
CA GLN A 24 9.54 -5.35 -1.72
C GLN A 24 9.65 -5.01 -0.22
N ALA A 25 9.79 -6.04 0.62
CA ALA A 25 9.89 -5.91 2.07
C ALA A 25 11.29 -5.47 2.55
N GLY A 26 11.69 -4.25 2.20
CA GLY A 26 12.97 -3.65 2.62
C GLY A 26 13.13 -3.57 4.14
N LEU A 27 14.34 -3.84 4.64
CA LEU A 27 14.68 -3.65 6.05
C LEU A 27 14.34 -2.22 6.51
N LEU A 28 13.73 -2.09 7.68
CA LEU A 28 13.27 -0.82 8.24
C LEU A 28 12.39 -0.01 7.25
N THR A 29 11.53 -0.71 6.49
CA THR A 29 10.67 -0.17 5.42
C THR A 29 11.38 0.20 4.11
N GLY A 30 12.69 -0.04 4.03
CA GLY A 30 13.49 0.24 2.84
C GLY A 30 13.59 1.74 2.53
N PRO A 31 13.73 2.11 1.26
CA PRO A 31 13.83 3.52 0.87
C PRO A 31 12.58 4.33 1.21
N LEU A 32 12.74 5.64 1.39
CA LEU A 32 11.65 6.57 1.73
C LEU A 32 10.46 6.50 0.75
N TYR A 33 10.70 6.13 -0.50
CA TYR A 33 9.63 6.01 -1.48
C TYR A 33 8.59 4.94 -1.10
N THR A 34 8.93 3.93 -0.28
CA THR A 34 7.98 2.92 0.22
C THR A 34 6.85 3.59 0.99
N ILE A 35 7.22 4.46 1.93
CA ILE A 35 6.28 5.24 2.73
C ILE A 35 5.52 6.23 1.84
N ASN A 36 6.20 6.90 0.91
CA ASN A 36 5.54 7.83 -0.01
C ASN A 36 4.50 7.11 -0.91
N LYS A 37 4.77 5.89 -1.36
CA LYS A 37 3.81 5.06 -2.10
C LYS A 37 2.61 4.72 -1.22
N ALA A 38 2.82 4.26 0.01
CA ALA A 38 1.73 3.94 0.93
C ALA A 38 0.83 5.15 1.20
N ILE A 39 1.41 6.32 1.48
CA ILE A 39 0.66 7.58 1.64
C ILE A 39 -0.12 7.93 0.37
N SER A 40 0.51 7.77 -0.79
CA SER A 40 -0.11 8.08 -2.09
C SER A 40 -1.32 7.19 -2.37
N VAL A 41 -1.21 5.88 -2.08
CA VAL A 41 -2.32 4.92 -2.22
C VAL A 41 -3.50 5.31 -1.33
N ILE A 42 -3.24 5.64 -0.05
CA ILE A 42 -4.28 6.06 0.90
C ILE A 42 -4.98 7.34 0.42
N LYS A 43 -4.20 8.36 0.03
CA LYS A 43 -4.75 9.65 -0.41
C LYS A 43 -5.54 9.54 -1.70
N LEU A 44 -5.01 8.79 -2.67
CA LEU A 44 -5.67 8.58 -3.95
C LEU A 44 -6.95 7.76 -3.78
N ALA A 45 -6.96 6.73 -2.95
CA ALA A 45 -8.17 5.97 -2.64
C ALA A 45 -9.27 6.89 -2.07
N ALA A 46 -8.93 7.70 -1.05
CA ALA A 46 -9.88 8.63 -0.46
C ALA A 46 -10.39 9.69 -1.47
N GLU A 47 -9.52 10.18 -2.36
CA GLU A 47 -9.92 11.10 -3.42
C GLU A 47 -10.88 10.46 -4.43
N LYS A 48 -10.58 9.24 -4.86
CA LYS A 48 -11.40 8.51 -5.84
C LYS A 48 -12.73 8.12 -5.24
N GLU A 49 -12.78 7.71 -3.99
CA GLU A 49 -14.04 7.41 -3.28
C GLU A 49 -14.98 8.62 -3.27
N ARG A 50 -14.47 9.82 -2.93
CA ARG A 50 -15.28 11.06 -3.00
C ARG A 50 -15.78 11.38 -4.40
N LYS A 51 -15.00 11.06 -5.44
CA LYS A 51 -15.33 11.38 -6.84
C LYS A 51 -16.28 10.36 -7.48
N LEU A 52 -16.14 9.09 -7.13
CA LEU A 52 -16.87 7.99 -7.75
C LEU A 52 -18.14 7.63 -6.97
N GLY A 53 -18.22 7.97 -5.68
CA GLY A 53 -19.37 7.63 -4.83
C GLY A 53 -19.50 6.14 -4.53
N VAL A 54 -18.44 5.36 -4.77
CA VAL A 54 -18.34 3.94 -4.45
C VAL A 54 -17.13 3.71 -3.53
N PRO A 55 -17.07 2.62 -2.75
CA PRO A 55 -15.92 2.31 -1.93
C PRO A 55 -14.64 2.20 -2.77
N VAL A 56 -13.58 2.89 -2.35
CA VAL A 56 -12.26 2.74 -2.96
C VAL A 56 -11.27 2.32 -1.88
N ILE A 57 -10.75 1.11 -2.00
CA ILE A 57 -9.94 0.49 -0.95
C ILE A 57 -8.45 0.61 -1.28
N PRO A 58 -7.64 1.22 -0.38
CA PRO A 58 -6.20 1.28 -0.55
C PRO A 58 -5.56 -0.09 -0.25
N ILE A 59 -4.79 -0.62 -1.19
CA ILE A 59 -4.02 -1.85 -1.01
C ILE A 59 -2.54 -1.56 -1.27
N PHE A 60 -1.70 -1.88 -0.29
CA PHE A 60 -0.25 -1.89 -0.45
C PHE A 60 0.24 -3.33 -0.58
N TRP A 61 0.69 -3.72 -1.77
CA TRP A 61 1.20 -5.05 -2.07
C TRP A 61 2.65 -5.19 -1.57
N VAL A 62 2.86 -6.10 -0.63
CA VAL A 62 4.20 -6.48 -0.17
C VAL A 62 4.71 -7.57 -1.10
N ALA A 63 5.70 -7.26 -1.95
CA ALA A 63 6.31 -8.21 -2.87
C ALA A 63 7.32 -9.10 -2.11
N GLY A 64 6.81 -10.06 -1.35
CA GLY A 64 7.62 -10.99 -0.55
C GLY A 64 8.13 -12.21 -1.32
N GLU A 65 7.57 -12.45 -2.50
CA GLU A 65 7.93 -13.49 -3.45
C GLU A 65 9.16 -13.15 -4.31
N ASP A 66 9.61 -11.89 -4.25
CA ASP A 66 10.75 -11.44 -5.03
C ASP A 66 12.05 -12.09 -4.53
N HIS A 67 12.84 -12.61 -5.47
CA HIS A 67 14.07 -13.35 -5.19
C HIS A 67 15.30 -12.44 -5.09
N ASP A 68 15.16 -11.14 -5.35
CA ASP A 68 16.25 -10.16 -5.23
C ASP A 68 16.48 -9.72 -3.77
N TYR A 69 17.00 -10.65 -2.96
CA TYR A 69 17.34 -10.39 -1.57
C TYR A 69 18.37 -9.26 -1.39
N HIS A 70 19.26 -9.07 -2.36
CA HIS A 70 20.31 -8.06 -2.26
C HIS A 70 19.76 -6.63 -2.29
N GLU A 71 18.61 -6.40 -2.91
CA GLU A 71 17.97 -5.08 -2.96
C GLU A 71 17.39 -4.64 -1.60
N VAL A 72 16.94 -5.59 -0.77
CA VAL A 72 16.15 -5.28 0.45
C VAL A 72 16.90 -5.43 1.77
N ASN A 73 18.09 -6.04 1.75
CA ASN A 73 18.82 -6.44 2.95
C ASN A 73 19.71 -5.35 3.58
N HIS A 74 19.58 -4.09 3.17
CA HIS A 74 20.40 -2.99 3.64
C HIS A 74 19.63 -1.67 3.70
N ILE A 75 20.19 -0.72 4.45
CA ILE A 75 19.79 0.69 4.44
C ILE A 75 21.03 1.57 4.24
N TYR A 76 20.83 2.79 3.75
CA TYR A 76 21.90 3.76 3.60
C TYR A 76 21.98 4.63 4.86
N SER A 77 23.17 4.71 5.46
CA SER A 77 23.49 5.66 6.54
C SER A 77 24.47 6.72 6.03
N TYR A 78 24.44 7.89 6.66
CA TYR A 78 25.49 8.88 6.52
C TYR A 78 26.47 8.71 7.68
N ASP A 79 27.77 8.72 7.38
CA ASP A 79 28.86 8.74 8.37
C ASP A 79 29.08 10.15 8.94
#